data_AF-A0A1G1C7S6-F1
#
_entry.id   AF-A0A1G1C7S6-F1
#
_cell.length_a   1.000
_cell.length_b   1.000
_cell.length_c   1.000
_cell.angle_alpha   90.00
_cell.angle_beta   90.00
_cell.angle_gamma   90.00
#
_symmetry.space_group_name_H-M   'P 1'
#
loop_
_entity.id
_entity.type
_entity.pdbx_description
1 polymer ?
#
loop_
_entity_poly.entity_id
_entity_poly.type
_entity_poly.pdbx_seq_one_letter_code
_entity_poly.pdbx_strand_id
1 'polypeptide(L)' 'MTTDSVVLTAKPGKYLAVRHGREEYGIDVQKVFIVTRLKGPTRDPRAPGLVQAVINLRGKNHRRDSWRYA' A
#
# COMPACT_ATOMS: atom_id res chain seq x y z
N MET A 1 6.80 16.04 -26.53
CA MET A 1 5.71 15.43 -25.75
C MET A 1 5.54 16.30 -24.51
N THR A 2 4.48 17.11 -24.47
CA THR A 2 4.24 18.07 -23.39
C THR A 2 3.46 17.37 -22.30
N THR A 3 4.04 17.22 -21.11
CA THR A 3 3.35 16.66 -19.96
C THR A 3 2.39 17.71 -19.42
N ASP A 4 1.10 17.50 -19.62
CA ASP A 4 0.06 18.34 -19.03
C ASP A 4 0.03 18.09 -17.51
N SER A 5 0.32 19.12 -16.74
CA SER A 5 0.27 19.07 -15.29
C SER A 5 -1.18 19.21 -14.83
N VAL A 6 -1.80 18.12 -14.42
CA VAL A 6 -3.13 18.15 -13.78
C VAL A 6 -2.99 18.77 -12.39
N VAL A 7 -3.57 19.96 -12.20
CA VAL A 7 -3.63 20.60 -10.88
C VAL A 7 -4.80 20.00 -10.10
N LEU A 8 -4.49 19.14 -9.13
CA LEU A 8 -5.47 18.59 -8.20
C LEU A 8 -5.69 19.58 -7.05
N THR A 9 -6.87 20.19 -6.97
CA THR A 9 -7.27 20.97 -5.79
C THR A 9 -7.58 20.01 -4.63
N ALA A 10 -6.69 19.96 -3.64
CA ALA A 10 -6.93 19.21 -2.42
C ALA A 10 -8.11 19.84 -1.64
N LYS A 11 -9.00 18.99 -1.13
CA LYS A 11 -10.03 19.44 -0.19
C LYS A 11 -9.36 19.81 1.14
N PRO A 12 -9.87 20.81 1.88
CA PRO A 12 -9.38 21.08 3.23
C PRO A 12 -9.57 19.86 4.13
N GLY A 13 -8.53 19.46 4.87
CA GLY A 13 -8.56 18.25 5.69
C GLY A 13 -7.20 17.87 6.28
N LYS A 14 -7.16 16.76 7.01
CA LYS A 14 -5.93 16.16 7.53
C LYS A 14 -5.48 15.01 6.62
N TYR A 15 -4.20 15.01 6.27
CA TYR A 15 -3.62 14.04 5.35
C TYR A 15 -2.35 13.41 5.94
N LEU A 16 -2.13 12.14 5.64
CA LEU A 16 -0.84 11.49 5.78
C LEU A 16 -0.01 11.77 4.52
N ALA A 17 1.09 12.49 4.67
CA ALA A 17 2.05 12.72 3.60
C ALA A 17 3.04 11.54 3.51
N VAL A 18 3.19 10.97 2.32
CA VAL A 18 4.14 9.87 2.04
C VAL A 18 4.90 10.15 0.76
N ARG A 19 6.21 9.89 0.80
CA ARG A 19 7.09 10.01 -0.36
C ARG A 19 7.32 8.64 -1.00
N HIS A 20 7.10 8.55 -2.31
CA HIS A 20 7.46 7.37 -3.10
C HIS A 20 8.38 7.82 -4.24
N GLY A 21 9.64 7.34 -4.21
CA GLY A 21 10.67 7.85 -5.09
C GLY A 21 10.91 9.35 -4.87
N ARG A 22 10.64 10.17 -5.90
CA ARG A 22 10.79 11.64 -5.89
C ARG A 22 9.46 12.39 -5.75
N GLU A 23 8.34 11.67 -5.66
CA GLU A 23 7.01 12.24 -5.62
C GLU A 23 6.42 12.15 -4.22
N GLU A 24 5.62 13.14 -3.86
CA GLU A 24 4.91 13.22 -2.57
C GLU A 24 3.41 13.06 -2.79
N TYR A 25 2.79 12.23 -1.96
CA TYR A 25 1.39 11.86 -2.04
C TYR A 25 0.71 12.15 -0.70
N GLY A 26 -0.53 12.65 -0.76
CA GLY A 26 -1.40 12.84 0.39
C GLY A 26 -2.51 11.80 0.43
N ILE A 27 -2.62 11.08 1.53
CA ILE A 27 -3.73 10.14 1.79
C ILE A 27 -4.62 10.74 2.88
N ASP A 28 -5.93 10.82 2.64
CA ASP A 28 -6.88 11.27 3.66
C ASP A 28 -6.73 10.43 4.93
N VAL A 29 -6.47 11.09 6.07
CA VAL A 29 -6.16 10.39 7.33
C VAL A 29 -7.31 9.48 7.78
N GLN A 30 -8.56 9.82 7.45
CA GLN A 30 -9.71 8.99 7.80
C GLN A 30 -9.74 7.65 7.04
N LYS A 31 -8.99 7.55 5.93
CA LYS A 31 -8.85 6.33 5.13
C LYS A 31 -7.62 5.51 5.53
N VAL A 32 -6.77 6.02 6.42
CA VAL A 32 -5.58 5.32 6.89
C VAL A 32 -5.96 4.46 8.10
N PHE A 33 -6.00 3.15 7.91
CA PHE A 33 -6.24 2.23 9.02
C PHE A 33 -4.96 2.00 9.85
N ILE A 34 -3.83 1.69 9.20
CA ILE A 34 -2.56 1.35 9.86
C ILE A 34 -1.39 1.88 9.03
N VAL A 35 -0.37 2.41 9.72
CA VAL A 35 0.97 2.66 9.16
C VAL A 35 1.94 1.67 9.82
N THR A 36 2.56 0.81 9.02
CA THR A 36 3.48 -0.22 9.51
C THR A 36 4.65 -0.41 8.56
N ARG A 37 5.75 -0.95 9.07
CA ARG A 37 6.89 -1.35 8.22
C ARG A 37 6.51 -2.59 7.43
N LEU A 38 6.88 -2.61 6.15
CA LEU A 38 6.71 -3.79 5.31
C LEU A 38 7.49 -4.96 5.91
N LYS A 39 6.80 -6.08 6.13
CA LYS A 39 7.39 -7.35 6.59
C LYS A 39 7.33 -8.34 5.44
N GLY A 40 8.31 -9.25 5.38
CA GLY A 40 8.54 -10.26 4.33
C GLY A 40 7.31 -10.54 3.44
N PRO A 41 7.19 -9.84 2.30
CA PRO A 41 6.03 -9.97 1.43
C PRO A 41 6.01 -11.34 0.74
N THR A 42 4.84 -11.97 0.66
CA THR A 42 4.67 -13.25 -0.02
C THR A 42 4.10 -13.02 -1.42
N ARG A 43 4.80 -13.48 -2.45
CA ARG A 43 4.31 -13.40 -3.83
C ARG A 43 3.30 -14.49 -4.11
N ASP A 44 2.16 -14.11 -4.68
CA ASP A 44 1.11 -15.04 -5.12
C ASP A 44 1.18 -15.20 -6.65
N PRO A 45 1.44 -16.41 -7.20
CA PRO A 45 1.48 -16.66 -8.63
C PRO A 45 0.15 -16.40 -9.37
N ARG A 46 -0.98 -16.41 -8.65
CA ARG A 46 -2.33 -16.18 -9.18
C ARG A 46 -2.78 -14.72 -9.03
N ALA A 47 -1.98 -13.87 -8.39
CA ALA A 47 -2.35 -12.48 -8.18
C ALA A 47 -2.42 -11.70 -9.51
N PRO A 48 -3.37 -10.76 -9.65
CA PRO A 48 -3.40 -9.84 -10.78
C PRO A 48 -2.10 -9.05 -10.91
N GLY A 49 -1.72 -8.64 -12.13
CA GLY A 49 -0.42 -7.99 -12.39
C GLY A 49 -0.14 -6.70 -11.61
N LEU A 50 -1.18 -6.01 -11.11
CA LEU A 50 -1.04 -4.82 -10.26
C LEU A 50 -0.78 -5.15 -8.78
N VAL A 51 -0.99 -6.40 -8.38
CA VAL A 51 -0.80 -6.86 -7.00
C VAL A 51 0.60 -7.46 -6.88
N GLN A 52 1.48 -6.74 -6.20
CA GLN A 52 2.89 -7.15 -6.07
C GLN A 52 3.08 -8.32 -5.09
N ALA A 53 2.36 -8.32 -3.98
CA ALA A 53 2.46 -9.35 -2.94
C ALA A 53 1.32 -9.23 -1.91
N VAL A 54 1.18 -10.26 -1.07
CA VAL A 54 0.28 -10.30 0.10
C VAL A 54 1.09 -10.24 1.39
N ILE A 55 0.58 -9.54 2.40
CA ILE A 55 1.15 -9.48 3.76
C ILE A 55 0.11 -9.84 4.81
N ASN A 56 0.55 -10.48 5.89
CA ASN A 56 -0.30 -10.73 7.05
C ASN A 56 -0.15 -9.60 8.08
N LEU A 57 -1.24 -8.87 8.33
CA LEU A 57 -1.28 -7.76 9.27
C LEU A 57 -1.53 -8.16 10.74
N ARG A 58 -1.92 -9.43 11.03
CA ARG A 58 -2.27 -9.90 12.39
C ARG A 58 -1.09 -10.30 13.28
N GLY A 59 0.15 -10.14 12.80
CA GLY A 59 1.34 -10.61 13.53
C GLY A 59 1.55 -12.12 13.38
N LYS A 60 2.81 -12.57 13.52
CA LYS A 60 3.19 -13.97 13.36
C LYS A 60 2.50 -14.84 14.42
N ASN A 61 1.46 -15.56 14.05
CA ASN A 61 1.01 -16.71 14.84
C ASN A 61 1.92 -17.89 14.49
N HIS A 62 2.88 -18.12 15.37
CA HIS A 62 3.83 -19.22 15.32
C HIS A 62 3.07 -20.56 15.22
N ARG A 63 3.05 -21.20 14.03
CA ARG A 63 3.28 -22.65 13.83
C ARG A 63 3.02 -23.18 12.41
N ARG A 64 2.28 -22.51 11.52
CA ARG A 64 2.06 -22.97 10.13
C ARG A 64 1.69 -21.83 9.19
N ASP A 65 2.66 -21.17 8.57
CA ASP A 65 2.42 -20.30 7.39
C ASP A 65 2.18 -21.17 6.13
N SER A 66 1.35 -22.22 6.24
CA SER A 66 0.98 -23.08 5.12
C SER A 66 -0.20 -22.46 4.37
N TRP A 67 0.09 -21.49 3.53
CA TRP A 67 -0.85 -21.06 2.49
C TRP A 67 -0.99 -22.20 1.49
N ARG A 68 -2.11 -22.94 1.56
CA ARG A 68 -2.57 -23.76 0.45
C ARG A 68 -3.59 -22.93 -0.31
N TYR A 69 -3.30 -22.67 -1.57
CA TYR A 69 -4.25 -22.16 -2.54
C TYR A 69 -5.43 -23.14 -2.64
N ALA A 70 -6.52 -22.83 -1.94
CA ALA A 70 -7.85 -23.21 -2.39
C ALA A 70 -8.29 -22.16 -3.41
#